data_AF-A0A480A8P2-F1
#
_entry.id   AF-A0A480A8P2-F1
#
_cell.length_a   1.000
_cell.length_b   1.000
_cell.length_c   1.000
_cell.angle_alpha   90.00
_cell.angle_beta   90.00
_cell.angle_gamma   90.00
#
_symmetry.space_group_name_H-M   'P 1'
#
loop_
_entity.id
_entity.type
_entity.pdbx_description
1 polymer ?
#
loop_
_entity_poly.entity_id
_entity_poly.type
_entity_poly.pdbx_seq_one_letter_code
_entity_poly.pdbx_strand_id
1 'polypeptide(L)'
;MISKETLFALSLFPYLGFLWFISRSPQMPRLALYGFYGTLVFVAVTIPAGIYAKVQYGEQLANVDWLHGSAEAFLTLANILLVLGFRQAVQELGNR
;
A
#
# COMPACT_ATOMS: atom_id res chain seq x y z
N MET A 1 2.52 27.31 -5.03
CA MET A 1 2.04 26.32 -4.04
C MET A 1 2.38 24.93 -4.55
N ILE A 2 2.81 24.01 -3.69
CA ILE A 2 3.10 22.63 -4.10
C ILE A 2 1.75 21.91 -4.36
N SER A 3 1.64 21.17 -5.47
CA SER A 3 0.42 20.44 -5.83
C SER A 3 0.25 19.15 -5.02
N LYS A 4 -0.97 18.62 -4.93
CA LYS A 4 -1.27 17.37 -4.19
C LYS A 4 -0.50 16.18 -4.78
N GLU A 5 -0.40 16.11 -6.10
CA GLU A 5 0.29 15.08 -6.86
C GLU A 5 1.79 15.15 -6.59
N THR A 6 2.33 16.36 -6.49
CA THR A 6 3.74 16.59 -6.15
C THR A 6 4.03 16.15 -4.71
N LEU A 7 3.15 16.48 -3.76
CA LEU A 7 3.30 16.02 -2.37
C LEU A 7 3.23 14.50 -2.26
N PHE A 8 2.33 13.85 -3.03
CA PHE A 8 2.24 12.39 -3.08
C PHE A 8 3.50 11.75 -3.69
N ALA A 9 4.00 12.26 -4.82
CA ALA A 9 5.22 11.74 -5.42
C ALA A 9 6.42 11.89 -4.47
N LEU A 10 6.52 13.04 -3.79
CA LEU A 10 7.57 13.30 -2.80
C LEU A 10 7.45 12.40 -1.56
N SER A 11 6.23 11.99 -1.17
CA SER A 11 6.03 11.10 -0.01
C SER A 11 6.49 9.65 -0.26
N LEU A 12 6.70 9.25 -1.52
CA LEU A 12 7.27 7.94 -1.84
C LEU A 12 8.71 7.80 -1.32
N PHE A 13 9.50 8.87 -1.32
CA PHE A 13 10.87 8.84 -0.82
C PHE A 13 10.96 8.42 0.67
N PRO A 14 10.30 9.11 1.61
CA PRO A 14 10.31 8.69 3.02
C PRO A 14 9.66 7.32 3.21
N TYR A 15 8.67 6.95 2.39
CA TYR A 15 8.05 5.63 2.45
C TYR A 15 9.01 4.49 2.05
N LEU A 16 9.80 4.68 1.00
CA LEU A 16 10.83 3.73 0.61
C LEU A 16 11.94 3.63 1.67
N GLY A 17 12.32 4.75 2.28
CA GLY A 17 13.22 4.76 3.44
C GLY A 17 12.67 3.97 4.62
N PHE A 18 11.37 4.14 4.92
CA PHE A 18 10.66 3.35 5.92
C PHE A 18 10.71 1.85 5.60
N LEU A 19 10.36 1.43 4.38
CA LEU A 19 10.42 0.02 3.95
C LEU A 19 11.83 -0.57 4.06
N TRP A 20 12.84 0.19 3.62
CA TRP A 20 14.24 -0.20 3.73
C TRP A 20 14.68 -0.40 5.19
N PHE A 21 14.17 0.43 6.11
CA PHE A 21 14.46 0.33 7.53
C PHE A 21 13.77 -0.89 8.16
N ILE A 22 12.45 -1.03 7.98
CA ILE A 22 11.68 -2.11 8.60
C ILE A 22 12.05 -3.50 8.05
N SER A 23 12.47 -3.59 6.78
CA SER A 23 12.92 -4.86 6.18
C SER A 23 14.21 -5.40 6.80
N ARG A 24 14.99 -4.55 7.49
CA ARG A 24 16.19 -4.96 8.24
C ARG A 24 15.93 -5.19 9.73
N SER A 25 14.74 -4.85 10.23
CA SER A 25 14.42 -5.01 11.65
C SER A 25 14.10 -6.47 11.97
N PRO A 26 14.82 -7.14 12.89
CA PRO A 26 14.51 -8.50 13.32
C PRO A 26 13.14 -8.62 14.01
N GLN A 27 12.63 -7.51 14.54
CA GLN A 27 11.34 -7.46 15.24
C GLN A 27 10.16 -7.37 14.26
N MET A 28 10.41 -7.09 12.99
CA MET A 28 9.35 -6.88 12.01
C MET A 28 8.75 -8.23 11.55
N PRO A 29 7.44 -8.46 11.73
CA PRO A 29 6.82 -9.72 11.30
C PRO A 29 6.77 -9.79 9.77
N ARG A 30 7.21 -10.90 9.18
CA ARG A 30 7.27 -11.07 7.71
C ARG A 30 5.92 -10.86 7.04
N LEU A 31 4.85 -11.32 7.66
CA LEU A 31 3.48 -11.17 7.14
C LEU A 31 3.06 -9.69 7.09
N ALA A 32 3.41 -8.91 8.11
CA ALA A 32 3.12 -7.47 8.12
C ALA A 32 4.01 -6.71 7.13
N LEU A 33 5.25 -7.15 6.92
CA LEU A 33 6.14 -6.61 5.90
C LEU A 33 5.55 -6.79 4.49
N TYR A 34 4.92 -7.92 4.19
CA TYR A 34 4.17 -8.11 2.94
C TYR A 34 2.99 -7.16 2.80
N GLY A 35 2.28 -6.83 3.88
CA GLY A 35 1.25 -5.81 3.87
C GLY A 35 1.78 -4.43 3.44
N PHE A 36 2.91 -4.01 4.00
CA PHE A 36 3.56 -2.75 3.60
C PHE A 36 4.08 -2.79 2.15
N TYR A 37 4.75 -3.86 1.72
CA TYR A 37 5.09 -4.00 0.30
C TYR A 37 3.86 -4.01 -0.61
N GLY A 38 2.75 -4.58 -0.13
CA GLY A 38 1.44 -4.50 -0.77
C GLY A 38 1.04 -3.06 -1.07
N THR A 39 1.16 -2.14 -0.11
CA THR A 39 0.89 -0.71 -0.36
C THR A 39 1.78 -0.11 -1.46
N LEU A 40 3.07 -0.50 -1.53
CA LEU A 40 3.94 -0.05 -2.63
C LEU A 40 3.47 -0.57 -4.00
N VAL A 41 3.10 -1.85 -4.05
CA VAL A 41 2.53 -2.47 -5.26
C VAL A 41 1.21 -1.81 -5.65
N PHE A 42 0.35 -1.50 -4.66
CA PHE A 42 -0.90 -0.76 -4.88
C PHE A 42 -0.63 0.57 -5.59
N VAL A 43 0.34 1.36 -5.12
CA VAL A 43 0.71 2.62 -5.79
C VAL A 43 1.22 2.37 -7.22
N ALA A 44 2.09 1.38 -7.40
CA ALA A 44 2.66 1.04 -8.70
C ALA A 44 1.59 0.63 -9.73
N VAL A 45 0.51 -0.02 -9.30
CA VAL A 45 -0.60 -0.45 -10.17
C VAL A 45 -1.65 0.66 -10.36
N THR A 46 -1.98 1.40 -9.30
CA THR A 46 -3.04 2.42 -9.35
C THR A 46 -2.67 3.66 -10.14
N ILE A 47 -1.38 4.01 -10.24
CA ILE A 47 -0.94 5.11 -11.11
C ILE A 47 -1.24 4.79 -12.59
N PRO A 48 -0.76 3.69 -13.20
CA PRO A 48 -1.15 3.28 -14.55
C PRO A 48 -2.67 3.11 -14.71
N ALA A 49 -3.34 2.48 -13.74
CA ALA A 49 -4.78 2.29 -13.80
C ALA A 49 -5.53 3.64 -13.83
N GLY A 50 -5.06 4.64 -13.08
CA GLY A 50 -5.63 5.98 -13.08
C GLY A 50 -5.38 6.72 -14.39
N ILE A 51 -4.21 6.54 -14.99
CA ILE A 51 -3.93 7.04 -16.34
C ILE A 51 -4.87 6.38 -17.35
N TYR A 52 -5.05 5.06 -17.28
CA TYR A 52 -5.96 4.31 -18.14
C TYR A 52 -7.40 4.79 -17.99
N ALA A 53 -7.89 4.98 -16.75
CA ALA A 53 -9.23 5.49 -16.49
C ALA A 53 -9.45 6.85 -17.16
N LYS A 54 -8.47 7.76 -17.00
CA LYS A 54 -8.52 9.10 -17.58
C LYS A 54 -8.46 9.10 -19.10
N VAL A 55 -7.65 8.23 -19.69
CA VAL A 55 -7.46 8.17 -21.16
C VAL A 55 -8.61 7.46 -21.86
N GLN A 56 -9.12 6.36 -21.31
CA GLN A 56 -10.17 5.56 -21.96
C GLN A 56 -11.58 5.96 -21.59
N TYR A 57 -11.82 6.29 -20.32
CA TYR A 57 -13.17 6.62 -19.83
C TYR A 57 -13.37 8.11 -19.62
N GLY A 58 -12.32 8.94 -19.72
CA GLY A 58 -12.40 10.38 -19.44
C GLY A 58 -12.63 10.71 -17.96
N GLU A 59 -12.59 9.69 -17.11
CA GLU A 59 -13.03 9.72 -15.71
C GLU A 59 -11.87 9.42 -14.76
N GLN A 60 -12.04 9.77 -13.48
CA GLN A 60 -11.08 9.40 -12.44
C GLN A 60 -11.18 7.90 -12.14
N LEU A 61 -10.09 7.28 -11.66
CA LEU A 61 -10.07 5.87 -11.25
C LEU A 61 -11.25 5.51 -10.32
N ALA A 62 -11.57 6.41 -9.39
CA ALA A 62 -12.64 6.26 -8.41
C ALA A 62 -14.05 6.22 -9.02
N ASN A 63 -14.22 6.75 -10.24
CA ASN A 63 -15.50 6.79 -10.94
C ASN A 63 -15.71 5.57 -11.86
N VAL A 64 -14.74 4.65 -11.92
CA VAL A 64 -14.82 3.44 -12.73
C VAL A 64 -14.93 2.24 -11.79
N ASP A 65 -16.15 1.77 -11.55
CA ASP A 65 -16.48 0.81 -10.48
C ASP A 65 -15.56 -0.41 -10.40
N TRP A 66 -15.27 -1.05 -11.54
CA TRP A 66 -14.42 -2.24 -11.55
C TRP A 66 -12.95 -1.93 -11.26
N LEU A 67 -12.46 -0.75 -11.65
CA LEU A 67 -11.11 -0.28 -11.34
C LEU A 67 -11.02 0.16 -9.88
N HIS A 68 -12.02 0.91 -9.40
CA HIS A 68 -12.08 1.40 -8.04
C HIS A 68 -12.22 0.23 -7.04
N GLY A 69 -13.21 -0.64 -7.26
CA GLY A 69 -13.46 -1.78 -6.39
C GLY A 69 -12.31 -2.78 -6.35
N SER A 70 -11.62 -3.01 -7.48
CA SER A 70 -10.41 -3.85 -7.48
C SER A 70 -9.25 -3.22 -6.72
N ALA A 71 -9.06 -1.90 -6.84
CA ALA A 71 -8.07 -1.17 -6.05
C ALA A 71 -8.36 -1.25 -4.54
N GLU A 72 -9.62 -1.05 -4.14
CA GLU A 72 -10.04 -1.15 -2.74
C GLU A 72 -9.92 -2.57 -2.19
N ALA A 73 -10.30 -3.59 -2.98
CA ALA A 73 -10.13 -4.98 -2.59
C ALA A 73 -8.65 -5.34 -2.38
N PHE A 74 -7.77 -4.88 -3.27
CA PHE A 74 -6.33 -5.09 -3.12
C PHE A 74 -5.77 -4.42 -1.86
N LEU A 75 -6.13 -3.15 -1.62
CA LEU A 75 -5.68 -2.43 -0.43
C LEU A 75 -6.22 -3.06 0.86
N THR A 76 -7.45 -3.59 0.81
CA THR A 76 -8.06 -4.35 1.91
C THR A 76 -7.24 -5.60 2.23
N LEU A 77 -6.86 -6.38 1.21
CA LEU A 77 -6.01 -7.54 1.40
C LEU A 77 -4.64 -7.17 2.00
N ALA A 78 -3.99 -6.11 1.49
CA ALA A 78 -2.71 -5.64 2.03
C ALA A 78 -2.83 -5.26 3.52
N ASN A 79 -3.92 -4.57 3.91
CA ASN A 79 -4.17 -4.20 5.29
C ASN A 79 -4.47 -5.42 6.18
N ILE A 80 -5.18 -6.43 5.66
CA ILE A 80 -5.40 -7.68 6.39
C ILE A 80 -4.07 -8.38 6.70
N LEU A 81 -3.15 -8.46 5.73
CA LEU A 81 -1.81 -9.04 5.95
C LEU A 81 -1.06 -8.26 7.03
N LEU A 82 -1.16 -6.93 7.01
CA LEU A 82 -0.56 -6.06 8.02
C LEU A 82 -1.08 -6.35 9.43
N VAL A 83 -2.39 -6.37 9.61
CA VAL A 83 -3.04 -6.64 10.90
C VAL A 83 -2.73 -8.06 11.38
N LEU A 84 -2.84 -9.06 10.51
CA LEU A 84 -2.56 -10.46 10.87
C LEU A 84 -1.10 -10.66 11.26
N GLY A 85 -0.15 -10.02 10.55
CA GLY A 85 1.26 -10.14 10.87
C GLY A 85 1.62 -9.55 12.23
N PHE A 86 1.07 -8.38 12.58
CA PHE A 86 1.27 -7.82 13.92
C PHE A 86 0.55 -8.61 15.00
N ARG A 87 -0.66 -9.10 14.73
CA ARG A 87 -1.40 -9.97 15.67
C ARG A 87 -0.57 -11.21 16.02
N GLN A 88 0.02 -11.88 15.03
CA GLN A 88 0.87 -13.05 15.25
C GLN A 88 2.06 -12.72 16.15
N ALA A 89 2.74 -11.60 15.89
CA ALA A 89 3.89 -11.19 16.71
C ALA A 89 3.52 -10.85 18.15
N VAL A 90 2.37 -10.21 18.38
CA VAL A 90 1.87 -9.96 19.75
C VAL A 90 1.53 -11.27 20.47
N GLN A 91 0.93 -12.23 19.77
CA GLN A 91 0.64 -13.55 20.34
C GLN A 91 1.92 -14.32 20.69
N GLU A 92 2.93 -14.29 19.82
CA GLU A 92 4.24 -14.92 20.09
C GLU A 92 4.96 -14.27 21.28
N LEU A 93 4.84 -12.95 21.45
CA LEU A 93 5.40 -12.23 22.60
C LEU A 93 4.69 -12.59 23.91
N GLY A 94 3.37 -12.76 23.90
CA GLY A 94 2.60 -13.12 25.09
C GLY A 94 2.71 -14.59 25.51
N ASN A 95 3.12 -15.46 24.59
CA ASN A 95 3.35 -16.89 24.84
C ASN A 95 4.78 -17.21 25.30
N ARG A 96 5.66 -16.20 25.40
CA ARG A 96 7.02 -16.29 25.94
C ARG A 96 7.06 -15.81 27.38
#